data_AF-A0A7Z0WDF9-F1
#
_entry.id   AF-A0A7Z0WDF9-F1
#
_cell.length_a   1.000
_cell.length_b   1.000
_cell.length_c   1.000
_cell.angle_alpha   90.00
_cell.angle_beta   90.00
_cell.angle_gamma   90.00
#
_symmetry.space_group_name_H-M   'P 1'
#
loop_
_entity.id
_entity.type
_entity.pdbx_description
1 polymer ?
#
loop_
_entity_poly.entity_id
_entity_poly.type
_entity_poly.pdbx_seq_one_letter_code
_entity_poly.pdbx_strand_id
1 'polypeptide(L)'
;MHIRAPRTLINPETATTSTLYFTHRRPTRRTDDLSHGWGSHSQWATAFPRFYQDDQGLHFNHDGEHDLTTESTDPATEQRRELLLYRCFVRDLPADEGDRFPYSDRLTLAAPLSPSSRP
;
A
#
# COMPACT_ATOMS: atom_id res chain seq x y z
N MET A 1 20.50 6.12 2.85
CA MET A 1 20.13 5.03 1.92
C MET A 1 19.59 5.67 0.66
N HIS A 2 20.31 5.57 -0.47
CA HIS A 2 19.80 6.05 -1.77
C HIS A 2 19.16 4.88 -2.50
N ILE A 3 17.83 4.84 -2.53
CA ILE A 3 17.10 3.90 -3.39
C ILE A 3 17.26 4.42 -4.83
N ARG A 4 17.76 3.57 -5.73
CA ARG A 4 17.87 3.87 -7.15
C ARG A 4 16.91 2.98 -7.92
N ALA A 5 15.95 3.60 -8.57
CA ALA A 5 15.08 2.97 -9.55
C ALA A 5 15.01 3.87 -10.77
N PRO A 6 14.76 3.31 -11.97
CA PRO A 6 14.43 4.11 -13.15
C PRO A 6 13.29 5.08 -12.82
N ARG A 7 13.39 6.33 -13.29
CA ARG A 7 12.35 7.35 -13.08
C ARG A 7 10.99 6.95 -13.68
N THR A 8 11.00 6.04 -14.67
CA THR A 8 9.80 5.43 -15.25
C THR A 8 9.08 4.46 -14.29
N LEU A 9 9.76 3.97 -13.26
CA LEU A 9 9.20 3.06 -12.26
C LEU A 9 8.90 3.78 -10.94
N ILE A 10 9.80 4.66 -10.50
CA ILE A 10 9.66 5.42 -9.26
C ILE A 10 10.10 6.86 -9.48
N ASN A 11 9.22 7.80 -9.20
CA ASN A 11 9.54 9.21 -9.07
C ASN A 11 10.07 9.47 -7.64
N PRO A 12 11.35 9.85 -7.47
CA PRO A 12 11.95 10.05 -6.15
C PRO A 12 11.31 11.19 -5.37
N GLU A 13 10.80 12.22 -6.05
CA GLU A 13 10.10 13.32 -5.39
C GLU A 13 8.80 12.81 -4.77
N THR A 14 7.93 12.19 -5.56
CA THR A 14 6.69 11.57 -5.09
C THR A 14 6.96 10.58 -3.95
N ALA A 15 7.91 9.66 -4.12
CA ALA A 15 8.22 8.63 -3.14
C ALA A 15 8.73 9.18 -1.80
N THR A 16 9.24 10.41 -1.76
CA THR A 16 9.76 11.06 -0.54
C THR A 16 8.78 12.04 0.09
N THR A 17 7.89 12.66 -0.69
CA THR A 17 6.97 13.73 -0.22
C THR A 17 5.52 13.29 -0.06
N SER A 18 5.10 12.20 -0.72
CA SER A 18 3.74 11.66 -0.60
C SER A 18 3.44 11.23 0.83
N THR A 19 2.17 11.27 1.21
CA THR A 19 1.67 10.81 2.50
C THR A 19 1.98 9.33 2.67
N LEU A 20 2.48 8.98 3.86
CA LEU A 20 2.73 7.60 4.25
C LEU A 20 1.50 7.08 5.00
N TYR A 21 0.76 6.15 4.39
CA TYR A 21 -0.43 5.53 4.95
C TYR A 21 -0.08 4.39 5.92
N PHE A 22 -1.05 3.99 6.74
CA PHE A 22 -0.91 2.93 7.74
C PHE A 22 0.14 3.25 8.83
N THR A 23 0.46 4.52 9.04
CA THR A 23 1.41 4.94 10.07
C THR A 23 0.99 6.26 10.69
N HIS A 24 1.28 6.43 11.98
CA HIS A 24 0.86 7.61 12.73
C HIS A 24 1.97 8.67 12.89
N ARG A 25 3.25 8.33 12.64
CA ARG A 25 4.35 9.27 12.89
C ARG A 25 5.59 9.04 12.03
N ARG A 26 5.99 10.09 11.33
CA ARG A 26 7.32 10.24 10.71
C ARG A 26 7.75 11.72 10.78
N PRO A 27 8.92 12.07 11.37
CA PRO A 27 9.25 13.47 11.64
C PRO A 27 9.27 14.42 10.44
N THR A 28 9.58 13.92 9.23
CA THR A 28 9.82 14.74 8.03
C THR A 28 8.84 14.44 6.90
N ARG A 29 7.73 13.75 7.18
CA ARG A 29 6.80 13.26 6.15
C ARG A 29 5.38 13.20 6.70
N ARG A 30 4.41 13.62 5.88
CA ARG A 30 2.99 13.48 6.20
C ARG A 30 2.64 11.99 6.39
N THR A 31 1.80 11.71 7.37
CA THR A 31 1.37 10.36 7.72
C THR A 31 -0.13 10.30 7.88
N ASP A 32 -0.74 9.21 7.45
CA ASP A 32 -2.17 8.95 7.61
C ASP A 32 -2.36 7.54 8.19
N ASP A 33 -3.20 7.43 9.21
CA ASP A 33 -3.64 6.17 9.77
C ASP A 33 -5.09 6.24 10.25
N LEU A 34 -5.67 5.08 10.51
CA LEU A 34 -7.03 4.93 11.03
C LEU A 34 -7.22 5.49 12.46
N SER A 35 -6.16 5.98 13.12
CA SER A 35 -6.29 6.59 14.44
C SER A 35 -6.93 8.00 14.37
N HIS A 36 -7.02 8.58 13.16
CA HIS A 36 -7.56 9.91 12.86
C HIS A 36 -7.04 11.04 13.76
N GLY A 37 -5.88 10.85 14.42
CA GLY A 37 -5.34 11.82 15.38
C GLY A 37 -6.14 11.94 16.68
N TRP A 38 -7.07 11.03 16.98
CA TRP A 38 -7.96 11.09 18.18
C TRP A 38 -7.25 10.69 19.49
N GLY A 39 -5.92 10.60 19.49
CA GLY A 39 -5.10 10.30 20.67
C GLY A 39 -4.84 8.81 20.90
N SER A 40 -4.09 8.50 21.97
CA SER A 40 -3.59 7.15 22.26
C SER A 40 -4.67 6.08 22.43
N HIS A 41 -5.92 6.45 22.71
CA HIS A 41 -7.02 5.49 22.88
C HIS A 41 -7.61 4.98 21.55
N SER A 42 -7.57 5.75 20.45
CA SER A 42 -8.15 5.28 19.18
C SER A 42 -7.29 4.18 18.53
N GLN A 43 -5.98 4.19 18.76
CA GLN A 43 -5.04 3.20 18.24
C GLN A 43 -5.29 1.77 18.77
N TRP A 44 -5.97 1.60 19.90
CA TRP A 44 -6.22 0.28 20.50
C TRP A 44 -7.49 -0.38 19.94
N ALA A 45 -8.41 0.41 19.39
CA ALA A 45 -9.60 -0.08 18.74
C ALA A 45 -9.39 -0.32 17.23
N THR A 46 -8.34 0.26 16.65
CA THR A 46 -7.97 0.05 15.25
C THR A 46 -7.40 -1.36 15.06
N ALA A 47 -8.06 -2.17 14.23
CA ALA A 47 -7.54 -3.49 13.85
C ALA A 47 -6.17 -3.36 13.16
N PHE A 48 -5.24 -4.25 13.49
CA PHE A 48 -3.96 -4.31 12.79
C PHE A 48 -4.17 -4.88 11.38
N PRO A 49 -3.66 -4.22 10.34
CA PRO A 49 -3.72 -4.76 8.99
C PRO A 49 -2.86 -6.04 8.90
N ARG A 50 -3.46 -7.11 8.39
CA ARG A 50 -2.82 -8.43 8.27
C ARG A 50 -2.11 -8.59 6.94
N PHE A 51 -0.80 -8.90 7.02
CA PHE A 51 0.06 -9.19 5.88
C PHE A 51 0.77 -10.51 6.08
N TYR A 52 0.75 -11.38 5.07
CA TYR A 52 1.47 -12.64 5.13
C TYR A 52 1.80 -13.16 3.73
N GLN A 53 2.67 -14.14 3.68
CA GLN A 53 3.03 -14.89 2.48
C GLN A 53 2.68 -16.36 2.69
N ASP A 54 2.11 -17.00 1.66
CA ASP A 54 1.91 -18.44 1.59
C ASP A 54 2.28 -18.99 0.19
N ASP A 55 1.79 -20.19 -0.15
CA ASP A 55 2.00 -20.84 -1.45
C ASP A 55 1.20 -20.19 -2.60
N GLN A 56 0.12 -19.48 -2.28
CA GLN A 56 -0.70 -18.74 -3.24
C GLN A 56 -0.10 -17.36 -3.54
N GLY A 57 0.61 -16.75 -2.59
CA GLY A 57 1.44 -15.59 -2.84
C GLY A 57 1.56 -14.61 -1.68
N LEU A 58 1.61 -13.32 -2.00
CA LEU A 58 1.71 -12.24 -1.02
C LEU A 58 0.33 -11.63 -0.78
N HIS A 59 -0.13 -11.64 0.46
CA HIS A 59 -1.43 -11.10 0.86
C HIS A 59 -1.25 -9.79 1.60
N PHE A 60 -1.89 -8.74 1.07
CA PHE A 60 -1.92 -7.42 1.65
C PHE A 60 -3.30 -7.06 2.19
N ASN A 61 -3.33 -6.56 3.44
CA ASN A 61 -4.55 -6.19 4.15
C ASN A 61 -5.59 -7.30 4.02
N HIS A 62 -5.24 -8.54 4.38
CA HIS A 62 -6.08 -9.69 4.05
C HIS A 62 -7.54 -9.57 4.53
N ASP A 63 -7.74 -8.86 5.65
CA ASP A 63 -9.05 -8.57 6.24
C ASP A 63 -9.83 -7.43 5.55
N GLY A 64 -9.30 -6.84 4.48
CA GLY A 64 -9.95 -5.80 3.70
C GLY A 64 -11.20 -6.29 2.96
N GLU A 65 -12.19 -5.41 2.86
CA GLU A 65 -13.48 -5.64 2.22
C GLU A 65 -13.40 -5.58 0.67
N HIS A 66 -12.56 -4.69 0.13
CA HIS A 66 -12.46 -4.46 -1.31
C HIS A 66 -11.29 -5.23 -1.92
N ASP A 67 -11.58 -6.25 -2.71
CA ASP A 67 -10.56 -7.05 -3.39
C ASP A 67 -10.05 -6.37 -4.66
N LEU A 68 -8.76 -6.03 -4.66
CA LEU A 68 -8.08 -5.41 -5.80
C LEU A 68 -7.19 -6.39 -6.58
N THR A 69 -7.32 -7.70 -6.37
CA THR A 69 -6.47 -8.72 -7.02
C THR A 69 -6.64 -8.77 -8.54
N THR A 70 -7.86 -8.59 -9.05
CA THR A 70 -8.15 -8.68 -10.49
C THR A 70 -7.64 -7.48 -11.25
N GLU A 71 -6.79 -7.67 -12.27
CA GLU A 71 -6.25 -6.60 -13.12
C GLU A 71 -7.33 -5.60 -13.57
N SER A 72 -7.00 -4.31 -13.48
CA SER A 72 -7.89 -3.21 -13.81
C SER A 72 -7.14 -2.21 -14.67
N THR A 73 -7.82 -1.69 -15.70
CA THR A 73 -7.32 -0.58 -16.53
C THR A 73 -7.70 0.78 -15.95
N ASP A 74 -8.51 0.81 -14.89
CA ASP A 74 -8.89 2.03 -14.19
C ASP A 74 -7.69 2.59 -13.39
N PRO A 75 -7.20 3.80 -13.70
CA PRO A 75 -6.09 4.42 -13.00
C PRO A 75 -6.32 4.55 -11.49
N ALA A 76 -7.57 4.75 -11.04
CA ALA A 76 -7.87 4.87 -9.62
C ALA A 76 -7.66 3.54 -8.87
N THR A 77 -8.01 2.42 -9.50
CA THR A 77 -7.73 1.08 -8.97
C THR A 77 -6.22 0.82 -8.86
N GLU A 78 -5.44 1.20 -9.87
CA GLU A 78 -3.98 1.01 -9.84
C GLU A 78 -3.31 1.87 -8.77
N GLN A 79 -3.79 3.09 -8.54
CA GLN A 79 -3.35 3.95 -7.44
C GLN A 79 -3.65 3.32 -6.06
N ARG A 80 -4.82 2.70 -5.88
CA ARG A 80 -5.15 2.00 -4.62
C ARG A 80 -4.23 0.80 -4.38
N ARG A 81 -3.91 0.05 -5.43
CA ARG A 81 -2.90 -1.04 -5.35
C ARG A 81 -1.52 -0.52 -4.98
N GLU A 82 -1.10 0.59 -5.59
CA GLU A 82 0.17 1.23 -5.27
C GLU A 82 0.27 1.55 -3.76
N LEU A 83 -0.81 2.05 -3.16
CA LEU A 83 -0.87 2.31 -1.72
C LEU A 83 -0.77 1.05 -0.87
N LEU A 84 -1.35 -0.08 -1.30
CA LEU A 84 -1.19 -1.35 -0.58
C LEU A 84 0.22 -1.91 -0.66
N LEU A 85 0.88 -1.74 -1.82
CA LEU A 85 2.24 -2.25 -2.04
C LEU A 85 3.30 -1.41 -1.33
N TYR A 86 3.23 -0.09 -1.47
CA TYR A 86 4.30 0.82 -1.05
C TYR A 86 3.95 1.68 0.16
N ARG A 87 2.69 1.63 0.64
CA ARG A 87 2.16 2.50 1.71
C ARG A 87 2.20 3.99 1.39
N CYS A 88 2.49 4.34 0.15
CA CYS A 88 2.58 5.71 -0.32
C CYS A 88 2.59 5.70 -1.86
N PHE A 89 2.39 6.87 -2.45
CA PHE A 89 2.63 7.06 -3.88
C PHE A 89 4.12 7.11 -4.16
N VAL A 90 4.56 6.40 -5.19
CA VAL A 90 5.93 6.36 -5.69
C VAL A 90 6.03 6.76 -7.16
N ARG A 91 4.92 6.79 -7.90
CA ARG A 91 4.85 7.22 -9.31
C ARG A 91 4.40 8.68 -9.43
N ASP A 92 3.11 8.92 -9.62
CA ASP A 92 2.54 10.26 -9.72
C ASP A 92 1.78 10.61 -8.44
N LEU A 93 1.85 11.89 -8.03
CA LEU A 93 1.11 12.37 -6.88
C LEU A 93 -0.28 12.85 -7.33
N PRO A 94 -1.36 12.17 -6.95
CA PRO A 94 -2.70 12.61 -7.32
C PRO A 94 -3.08 13.89 -6.55
N ALA A 95 -3.85 14.77 -7.19
CA ALA A 95 -4.26 16.05 -6.58
C ALA A 95 -5.17 15.87 -5.36
N ASP A 96 -5.92 14.76 -5.32
CA ASP A 96 -6.84 14.34 -4.27
C ASP A 96 -6.19 13.34 -3.29
N GLU A 97 -4.87 13.37 -3.12
CA GLU A 97 -4.14 12.47 -2.20
C GLU A 97 -4.78 12.41 -0.80
N GLY A 98 -5.21 13.55 -0.25
CA GLY A 98 -5.81 13.62 1.08
C GLY A 98 -7.13 12.87 1.25
N ASP A 99 -7.80 12.51 0.16
CA ASP A 99 -9.12 11.86 0.16
C ASP A 99 -9.01 10.35 -0.12
N ARG A 100 -7.84 9.75 0.11
CA ARG A 100 -7.60 8.32 -0.09
C ARG A 100 -7.80 7.52 1.20
N PHE A 101 -8.58 6.44 1.09
CA PHE A 101 -8.90 5.53 2.20
C PHE A 101 -8.55 4.08 1.84
N PRO A 102 -7.25 3.72 1.76
CA PRO A 102 -6.82 2.38 1.33
C PRO A 102 -7.05 1.27 2.37
N TYR A 103 -7.66 1.61 3.51
CA TYR A 103 -7.71 0.77 4.71
C TYR A 103 -8.59 -0.47 4.57
N SER A 104 -9.69 -0.35 3.81
CA SER A 104 -10.60 -1.46 3.53
C SER A 104 -10.21 -2.24 2.27
N ASP A 105 -9.09 -1.92 1.64
CA ASP A 105 -8.66 -2.59 0.41
C ASP A 105 -7.76 -3.77 0.73
N ARG A 106 -7.87 -4.84 -0.04
CA ARG A 106 -6.98 -6.00 0.00
C ARG A 106 -6.40 -6.30 -1.38
N LEU A 107 -5.21 -6.90 -1.40
CA LEU A 107 -4.54 -7.29 -2.63
C LEU A 107 -3.79 -8.59 -2.42
N THR A 108 -3.98 -9.55 -3.32
CA THR A 108 -3.12 -10.73 -3.40
C THR A 108 -2.25 -10.62 -4.65
N LEU A 109 -0.93 -10.73 -4.48
CA LEU A 109 -0.02 -10.93 -5.61
C LEU A 109 0.27 -12.42 -5.71
N ALA A 110 -0.17 -13.06 -6.80
CA ALA A 110 0.05 -14.47 -7.03
C ALA A 110 1.55 -14.79 -6.99
N ALA A 111 1.91 -15.91 -6.34
CA ALA A 111 3.25 -16.44 -6.44
C ALA A 111 3.57 -16.71 -7.92
N PRO A 112 4.78 -16.37 -8.40
CA PRO A 112 5.20 -16.86 -9.71
C PRO A 112 5.09 -18.39 -9.68
N LEU A 113 4.44 -18.98 -10.68
CA LEU A 113 4.39 -20.44 -10.84
C LEU A 113 5.83 -20.95 -10.69
N SER A 114 6.12 -21.66 -9.60
CA SER A 114 7.43 -22.29 -9.46
C SER A 114 7.62 -23.17 -10.69
N PRO A 115 8.71 -23.03 -11.44
CA PRO A 115 8.98 -23.94 -12.53
C PRO A 115 9.02 -25.33 -11.90
N SER A 116 8.01 -26.15 -12.23
CA SER A 116 7.92 -27.54 -11.82
C SER A 116 9.31 -28.15 -11.99
N SER A 117 9.94 -28.57 -10.90
CA SER A 117 11.16 -29.34 -10.98
C SER A 117 10.78 -30.62 -11.73
N ARG A 118 11.15 -30.69 -13.02
CA ARG A 118 11.01 -31.92 -13.78
C ARG A 118 11.81 -33.02 -13.06
N PRO A 119 11.29 -34.25 -13.03
CA PRO A 119 11.82 -35.35 -12.24
C PRO A 119 13.26 -35.73 -12.60
#